data_AF-A0A7C2FDA0-F1
#
_entry.id   AF-A0A7C2FDA0-F1
#
_cell.length_a   1.000
_cell.length_b   1.000
_cell.length_c   1.000
_cell.angle_alpha   90.00
_cell.angle_beta   90.00
_cell.angle_gamma   90.00
#
_symmetry.space_group_name_H-M   'P 1'
#
loop_
_entity.id
_entity.type
_entity.pdbx_description
1 polymer ?
#
loop_
_entity_poly.entity_id
_entity_poly.type
_entity_poly.pdbx_seq_one_letter_code
_entity_poly.pdbx_strand_id
1 'polypeptide(L)'
;MERSDSQEEFGELVKFTLAGFAGGLALGVLLDFLGLQLSGIGQWLVRTLAGEGESLLEGFYALRQRLRGAGGSMAEAYGWGKLLGMAAPWLVDWGSRRLGVDVYGVQGFYIPYLYSMSDQIGANLSGLAYLRRTEGSWVKALSRYTRHPVLLASLAVVLIVPAGLFLARVAGFSPTTQRYTALEAIAANLCWVPPLVGALEERLLRRRQR
;
A
#
# COMPACT_ATOMS: atom_id res chain seq x y z
N MET A 1 23.27 -9.85 15.15
CA MET A 1 21.92 -10.17 15.63
C MET A 1 20.85 -9.53 14.73
N GLU A 2 21.06 -8.33 14.17
CA GLU A 2 20.17 -7.64 13.20
C GLU A 2 19.91 -8.33 11.83
N ARG A 3 20.53 -9.48 11.54
CA ARG A 3 20.43 -10.15 10.22
C ARG A 3 19.20 -11.07 10.11
N SER A 4 18.66 -11.53 11.24
CA SER A 4 17.42 -12.30 11.29
C SER A 4 16.22 -11.36 11.22
N ASP A 5 16.19 -10.31 12.05
CA ASP A 5 15.01 -9.44 12.17
C ASP A 5 14.62 -8.79 10.84
N SER A 6 15.55 -8.17 10.09
CA SER A 6 15.17 -7.47 8.84
C SER A 6 14.79 -8.42 7.69
N GLN A 7 15.33 -9.63 7.66
CA GLN A 7 14.94 -10.65 6.67
C GLN A 7 13.64 -11.35 7.04
N GLU A 8 13.39 -11.55 8.34
CA GLU A 8 12.14 -12.09 8.86
C GLU A 8 11.00 -11.08 8.65
N GLU A 9 11.23 -9.81 8.96
CA GLU A 9 10.26 -8.72 8.80
C GLU A 9 9.90 -8.49 7.32
N PHE A 10 10.88 -8.51 6.40
CA PHE A 10 10.60 -8.48 4.94
C PHE A 10 9.87 -9.75 4.47
N GLY A 11 10.25 -10.92 4.99
CA GLY A 11 9.60 -12.19 4.66
C GLY A 11 8.15 -12.26 5.11
N GLU A 12 7.82 -11.65 6.25
CA GLU A 12 6.45 -11.51 6.75
C GLU A 12 5.64 -10.52 5.92
N LEU A 13 6.20 -9.36 5.59
CA LEU A 13 5.57 -8.35 4.73
C LEU A 13 5.13 -8.94 3.37
N VAL A 14 6.03 -9.71 2.74
CA VAL A 14 5.75 -10.38 1.47
C VAL A 14 4.66 -11.44 1.63
N LYS A 15 4.64 -12.21 2.73
CA LYS A 15 3.59 -13.20 2.98
C LYS A 15 2.22 -12.54 3.14
N PHE A 16 2.14 -11.44 3.90
CA PHE A 16 0.87 -10.72 4.08
C PHE A 16 0.39 -10.07 2.80
N THR A 17 1.29 -9.46 2.03
CA THR A 17 0.99 -8.91 0.70
C THR A 17 0.45 -9.99 -0.23
N LEU A 18 1.13 -11.14 -0.34
CA LEU A 18 0.69 -12.26 -1.18
C LEU A 18 -0.65 -12.85 -0.72
N ALA A 19 -0.88 -12.95 0.59
CA ALA A 19 -2.15 -13.39 1.14
C ALA A 19 -3.29 -12.41 0.77
N GLY A 20 -3.02 -11.10 0.84
CA GLY A 20 -3.94 -10.06 0.36
C GLY A 20 -4.27 -10.21 -1.12
N PHE A 21 -3.25 -10.38 -1.96
CA PHE A 21 -3.42 -10.56 -3.41
C PHE A 21 -4.24 -11.81 -3.74
N ALA A 22 -3.89 -12.94 -3.15
CA ALA A 22 -4.60 -14.19 -3.35
C ALA A 22 -6.05 -14.09 -2.86
N GLY A 23 -6.27 -13.49 -1.68
CA GLY A 23 -7.60 -13.28 -1.11
C GLY A 23 -8.47 -12.35 -1.96
N GLY A 24 -7.92 -11.21 -2.40
CA GLY A 24 -8.62 -10.26 -3.26
C GLY A 24 -8.97 -10.85 -4.63
N LEU A 25 -8.05 -11.61 -5.24
CA LEU A 25 -8.30 -12.29 -6.51
C LEU A 25 -9.35 -13.40 -6.38
N ALA A 26 -9.25 -14.24 -5.34
CA ALA A 26 -10.21 -15.30 -5.07
C ALA A 26 -11.62 -14.73 -4.81
N LEU A 27 -11.72 -13.66 -4.02
CA LEU A 27 -12.98 -12.95 -3.80
C LEU A 27 -13.52 -12.36 -5.11
N GLY A 28 -12.65 -11.75 -5.92
CA GLY A 28 -13.05 -11.19 -7.21
C GLY A 28 -13.66 -12.24 -8.14
N VAL A 29 -13.00 -13.39 -8.28
CA VAL A 29 -13.51 -14.52 -9.09
C VAL A 29 -14.84 -15.04 -8.54
N LEU A 30 -14.97 -15.16 -7.21
CA LEU A 30 -16.22 -15.61 -6.57
C LEU A 30 -17.37 -14.64 -6.83
N LEU A 31 -17.14 -13.34 -6.67
CA LEU A 31 -18.17 -12.32 -6.92
C LEU A 31 -18.57 -12.26 -8.39
N ASP A 32 -17.61 -12.41 -9.31
CA ASP A 32 -17.90 -12.51 -10.73
C ASP A 32 -18.75 -13.75 -11.05
N PHE A 33 -18.47 -14.89 -10.42
CA PHE A 33 -19.26 -16.11 -10.55
C PHE A 33 -20.70 -15.96 -10.03
N LEU A 34 -20.89 -15.17 -8.97
CA LEU A 34 -22.20 -14.86 -8.39
C LEU A 34 -22.98 -13.78 -9.17
N GLY A 35 -22.46 -13.26 -10.28
CA GLY A 35 -23.12 -12.20 -11.04
C GLY A 35 -22.99 -10.80 -10.41
N LEU A 36 -22.01 -10.59 -9.54
CA LEU A 36 -21.78 -9.34 -8.80
C LEU A 36 -20.65 -8.50 -9.42
N GLN A 37 -20.46 -8.57 -10.74
CA GLN A 37 -19.32 -7.96 -11.45
C GLN A 37 -19.21 -6.44 -11.21
N LEU A 38 -20.35 -5.75 -11.17
CA LEU A 38 -20.44 -4.29 -10.99
C LEU A 38 -20.82 -3.87 -9.56
N SER A 39 -20.85 -4.80 -8.61
CA SER A 39 -21.16 -4.48 -7.22
C SER A 39 -20.11 -3.51 -6.65
N GLY A 40 -20.53 -2.29 -6.30
CA GLY A 40 -19.64 -1.29 -5.69
C GLY A 40 -19.06 -1.75 -4.35
N ILE A 41 -19.86 -2.45 -3.54
CA ILE A 41 -19.40 -3.06 -2.28
C ILE A 41 -18.40 -4.19 -2.58
N GLY A 42 -18.66 -4.99 -3.63
CA GLY A 42 -17.73 -6.02 -4.10
C GLY A 42 -16.38 -5.44 -4.50
N GLN A 43 -16.38 -4.37 -5.29
CA GLN A 43 -15.16 -3.68 -5.71
C GLN A 43 -14.40 -3.09 -4.54
N TRP A 44 -15.12 -2.47 -3.60
CA TRP A 44 -14.55 -1.98 -2.35
C TRP A 44 -13.82 -3.10 -1.61
N LEU A 45 -14.50 -4.23 -1.32
CA LEU A 45 -13.89 -5.37 -0.63
C LEU A 45 -12.66 -5.92 -1.36
N VAL A 46 -12.76 -6.09 -2.67
CA VAL A 46 -11.67 -6.62 -3.49
C VAL A 46 -10.46 -5.69 -3.48
N ARG A 47 -10.67 -4.37 -3.63
CA ARG A 47 -9.58 -3.38 -3.56
C ARG A 47 -8.95 -3.29 -2.18
N THR A 48 -9.76 -3.35 -1.13
CA THR A 48 -9.27 -3.37 0.26
C THR A 48 -8.37 -4.59 0.48
N LEU A 49 -8.80 -5.80 0.07
CA LEU A 49 -7.97 -7.01 0.25
C LEU A 49 -6.72 -7.03 -0.65
N ALA A 50 -6.85 -6.65 -1.91
CA ALA A 50 -5.76 -6.70 -2.87
C ALA A 50 -4.77 -5.53 -2.73
N GLY A 51 -5.25 -4.34 -2.35
CA GLY A 51 -4.46 -3.12 -2.21
C GLY A 51 -3.91 -2.92 -0.80
N GLU A 52 -4.69 -3.25 0.23
CA GLU A 52 -4.36 -2.97 1.65
C GLU A 52 -4.24 -4.26 2.48
N GLY A 53 -4.15 -5.43 1.84
CA GLY A 53 -4.15 -6.72 2.52
C GLY A 53 -3.04 -6.90 3.56
N GLU A 54 -1.85 -6.35 3.30
CA GLU A 54 -0.75 -6.30 4.26
C GLU A 54 -1.17 -5.54 5.53
N SER A 55 -1.62 -4.30 5.36
CA SER A 55 -2.02 -3.37 6.44
C SER A 55 -3.20 -3.91 7.25
N LEU A 56 -4.14 -4.60 6.60
CA LEU A 56 -5.27 -5.26 7.26
C LEU A 56 -4.82 -6.45 8.12
N LEU A 57 -3.94 -7.30 7.58
CA LEU A 57 -3.46 -8.50 8.29
C LEU A 57 -2.60 -8.11 9.49
N GLU A 58 -1.73 -7.11 9.33
CA GLU A 58 -0.96 -6.56 10.45
C GLU A 58 -1.86 -5.89 11.50
N GLY A 59 -2.84 -5.10 11.06
CA GLY A 59 -3.81 -4.47 11.97
C GLY A 59 -4.62 -5.51 12.76
N PHE A 60 -5.05 -6.59 12.11
CA PHE A 60 -5.75 -7.70 12.76
C PHE A 60 -4.85 -8.49 13.71
N TYR A 61 -3.60 -8.75 13.32
CA TYR A 61 -2.62 -9.41 14.18
C TYR A 61 -2.38 -8.59 15.46
N ALA A 62 -2.16 -7.28 15.33
CA ALA A 62 -1.99 -6.36 16.46
C ALA A 62 -3.23 -6.35 17.38
N LEU A 63 -4.44 -6.34 16.80
CA LEU A 63 -5.69 -6.40 17.56
C LEU A 63 -5.87 -7.74 18.30
N ARG A 64 -5.53 -8.86 17.66
CA ARG A 64 -5.61 -10.20 18.27
C ARG A 64 -4.63 -10.34 19.43
N GLN A 65 -3.44 -9.76 19.31
CA GLN A 65 -2.44 -9.77 20.37
C GLN A 65 -2.90 -8.96 21.59
N ARG A 66 -3.63 -7.86 21.37
CA ARG A 66 -4.33 -7.11 22.43
C ARG A 66 -5.40 -7.95 23.15
N LEU A 67 -6.23 -8.69 22.42
CA LEU A 67 -7.25 -9.57 23.02
C LEU A 67 -6.64 -10.69 23.87
N ARG A 68 -5.35 -11.00 23.65
CA ARG A 68 -4.56 -11.96 24.45
C ARG A 68 -3.82 -11.34 25.64
N GLY A 69 -4.04 -10.05 25.94
CA GLY A 69 -3.55 -9.41 27.17
C GLY A 69 -2.08 -8.95 27.15
N ALA A 70 -1.43 -8.89 25.99
CA ALA A 70 -0.11 -8.28 25.87
C ALA A 70 -0.25 -6.74 25.87
N GLY A 71 0.36 -6.09 26.86
CA GLY A 71 0.19 -4.66 27.17
C GLY A 71 0.39 -3.72 25.98
N GLY A 72 -0.50 -2.73 25.88
CA GLY A 72 -0.41 -1.66 24.90
C GLY A 72 0.67 -0.64 25.26
N SER A 73 1.51 -0.27 24.28
CA SER A 73 2.22 1.02 24.30
C SER A 73 2.79 1.51 22.95
N MET A 74 2.88 0.70 21.89
CA MET A 74 3.37 1.18 20.58
C MET A 74 2.65 0.56 19.37
N ALA A 75 2.34 -0.74 19.43
CA ALA A 75 1.57 -1.44 18.41
C ALA A 75 0.14 -0.88 18.22
N GLU A 76 -0.47 -0.32 19.28
CA GLU A 76 -1.82 0.26 19.22
C GLU A 76 -1.87 1.59 18.47
N ALA A 77 -0.91 2.49 18.72
CA ALA A 77 -0.81 3.74 17.97
C ALA A 77 -0.50 3.50 16.48
N TYR A 78 0.33 2.49 16.20
CA TYR A 78 0.65 2.06 14.84
C TYR A 78 -0.58 1.46 14.12
N GLY A 79 -1.32 0.58 14.79
CA GLY A 79 -2.55 -0.01 14.25
C GLY A 79 -3.67 1.01 13.98
N TRP A 80 -3.87 1.99 14.86
CA TRP A 80 -4.81 3.09 14.62
C TRP A 80 -4.37 4.01 13.48
N GLY A 81 -3.06 4.28 13.37
CA GLY A 81 -2.51 5.03 12.25
C GLY A 81 -2.78 4.35 10.90
N LYS A 82 -2.58 3.02 10.82
CA LYS A 82 -2.89 2.24 9.62
C LYS A 82 -4.39 2.19 9.33
N LEU A 83 -5.24 1.98 10.33
CA LEU A 83 -6.71 2.01 10.15
C LEU A 83 -7.22 3.37 9.62
N LEU A 84 -6.68 4.48 10.15
CA LEU A 84 -7.02 5.81 9.65
C LEU A 84 -6.47 6.06 8.24
N GLY A 85 -5.29 5.52 7.93
CA GLY A 85 -4.71 5.54 6.58
C GLY A 85 -5.54 4.80 5.53
N MET A 86 -6.13 3.65 5.91
CA MET A 86 -7.03 2.85 5.06
C MET A 86 -8.42 3.50 4.90
N ALA A 87 -8.89 4.26 5.90
CA ALA A 87 -10.18 4.94 5.81
C ALA A 87 -10.23 6.01 4.71
N ALA A 88 -9.10 6.65 4.39
CA ALA A 88 -9.06 7.71 3.38
C ALA A 88 -9.41 7.20 1.96
N PRO A 89 -8.78 6.14 1.43
CA PRO A 89 -9.20 5.51 0.17
C PRO A 89 -10.68 5.12 0.15
N TRP A 90 -11.21 4.60 1.25
CA TRP A 90 -12.61 4.17 1.34
C TRP A 90 -13.57 5.36 1.22
N LEU A 91 -13.28 6.45 1.93
CA LEU A 91 -14.07 7.69 1.86
C LEU A 91 -14.04 8.29 0.46
N VAL A 92 -12.87 8.27 -0.19
CA VAL A 92 -12.70 8.78 -1.54
C VAL A 92 -13.48 7.93 -2.56
N ASP A 93 -13.40 6.59 -2.50
CA ASP A 93 -14.16 5.72 -3.41
C ASP A 93 -15.67 5.95 -3.26
N TRP A 94 -16.18 5.90 -2.01
CA TRP A 94 -17.59 6.11 -1.73
C TRP A 94 -18.06 7.51 -2.15
N GLY A 95 -17.28 8.54 -1.84
CA GLY A 95 -17.57 9.92 -2.23
C GLY A 95 -17.62 10.09 -3.75
N SER A 96 -16.66 9.49 -4.47
CA SER A 96 -16.58 9.53 -5.93
C SER A 96 -17.82 8.92 -6.57
N ARG A 97 -18.28 7.77 -6.05
CA ARG A 97 -19.52 7.12 -6.51
C ARG A 97 -20.75 7.98 -6.25
N ARG A 98 -20.85 8.61 -5.07
CA ARG A 98 -21.95 9.53 -4.75
C ARG A 98 -21.98 10.75 -5.65
N LEU A 99 -20.82 11.22 -6.10
CA LEU A 99 -20.69 12.36 -6.99
C LEU A 99 -20.86 12.00 -8.48
N GLY A 100 -21.14 10.73 -8.80
CA GLY A 100 -21.37 10.28 -10.17
C GLY A 100 -20.09 10.15 -11.01
N VAL A 101 -18.92 10.05 -10.37
CA VAL A 101 -17.65 9.80 -11.06
C VAL A 101 -17.71 8.45 -11.76
N ASP A 102 -17.27 8.41 -13.02
CA ASP A 102 -17.08 7.15 -13.72
C ASP A 102 -15.86 6.41 -13.16
N VAL A 103 -16.13 5.53 -12.19
CA VAL A 103 -15.16 4.67 -11.50
C VAL A 103 -14.46 3.69 -12.47
N TYR A 104 -15.09 3.41 -13.61
CA TYR A 104 -14.63 2.40 -14.57
C TYR A 104 -13.81 3.03 -15.71
N GLY A 105 -14.03 4.31 -15.98
CA GLY A 105 -13.30 5.08 -16.98
C GLY A 105 -12.04 5.75 -16.43
N VAL A 106 -11.54 6.70 -17.23
CA VAL A 106 -10.32 7.47 -16.93
C VAL A 106 -10.46 8.25 -15.62
N GLN A 107 -11.65 8.78 -15.31
CA GLN A 107 -11.85 9.59 -14.11
C GLN A 107 -11.53 8.79 -12.83
N GLY A 108 -11.93 7.52 -12.75
CA GLY A 108 -11.75 6.68 -11.57
C GLY A 108 -10.33 6.13 -11.32
N PHE A 109 -9.33 6.48 -12.13
CA PHE A 109 -7.97 5.89 -12.03
C PHE A 109 -7.30 6.11 -10.66
N TYR A 110 -7.64 7.21 -9.96
CA TYR A 110 -7.06 7.53 -8.66
C TYR A 110 -7.56 6.61 -7.54
N ILE A 111 -8.70 5.93 -7.72
CA ILE A 111 -9.28 5.06 -6.71
C ILE A 111 -8.35 3.87 -6.42
N PRO A 112 -8.02 2.99 -7.40
CA PRO A 112 -7.07 1.91 -7.15
C PRO A 112 -5.69 2.41 -6.73
N TYR A 113 -5.26 3.59 -7.21
CA TYR A 113 -4.02 4.22 -6.75
C TYR A 113 -4.03 4.47 -5.23
N LEU A 114 -5.09 5.08 -4.70
CA LEU A 114 -5.17 5.40 -3.28
C LEU A 114 -5.21 4.14 -2.42
N TYR A 115 -5.97 3.12 -2.84
CA TYR A 115 -5.99 1.82 -2.17
C TYR A 115 -4.61 1.17 -2.09
N SER A 116 -3.87 1.16 -3.19
CA SER A 116 -2.58 0.47 -3.22
C SER A 116 -1.44 1.29 -2.62
N MET A 117 -1.53 2.62 -2.62
CA MET A 117 -0.40 3.51 -2.30
C MET A 117 -0.54 4.32 -0.99
N SER A 118 -1.67 4.23 -0.27
CA SER A 118 -1.89 5.00 0.97
C SER A 118 -0.74 4.84 1.97
N ASP A 119 -0.30 3.59 2.19
CA ASP A 119 0.80 3.29 3.11
C ASP A 119 2.13 3.89 2.65
N GLN A 120 2.44 3.83 1.35
CA GLN A 120 3.66 4.45 0.83
C GLN A 120 3.63 5.97 0.95
N ILE A 121 2.51 6.61 0.64
CA ILE A 121 2.35 8.06 0.80
C ILE A 121 2.55 8.43 2.27
N GLY A 122 1.90 7.71 3.18
CA GLY A 122 2.02 7.91 4.63
C GLY A 122 3.45 7.73 5.13
N ALA A 123 4.13 6.66 4.71
CA ALA A 123 5.53 6.38 5.06
C ALA A 123 6.47 7.49 4.55
N ASN A 124 6.24 7.96 3.33
CA ASN A 124 7.07 8.97 2.70
C ASN A 124 6.94 10.35 3.38
N LEU A 125 5.69 10.78 3.66
CA LEU A 125 5.41 12.00 4.41
C LEU A 125 5.96 11.94 5.84
N SER A 126 5.77 10.80 6.51
CA SER A 126 6.27 10.59 7.88
C SER A 126 7.80 10.57 7.92
N GLY A 127 8.45 9.95 6.94
CA GLY A 127 9.90 9.96 6.79
C GLY A 127 10.46 11.37 6.58
N LEU A 128 9.82 12.17 5.72
CA LEU A 128 10.21 13.58 5.54
C LEU A 128 10.01 14.40 6.82
N ALA A 129 8.88 14.23 7.52
CA ALA A 129 8.61 14.91 8.78
C ALA A 129 9.63 14.53 9.87
N TYR A 130 10.04 13.25 9.94
CA TYR A 130 11.09 12.78 10.82
C TYR A 130 12.43 13.46 10.52
N LEU A 131 12.86 13.46 9.25
CA LEU A 131 14.10 14.15 8.85
C LEU A 131 14.05 15.65 9.19
N ARG A 132 12.90 16.30 9.00
CA ARG A 132 12.71 17.71 9.35
C ARG A 132 12.85 17.98 10.85
N ARG A 133 12.34 17.07 11.70
CA ARG A 133 12.48 17.16 13.16
C ARG A 133 13.92 16.95 13.60
N THR A 134 14.60 15.96 13.02
CA THR A 134 15.99 15.61 13.38
C THR A 134 17.00 16.66 12.92
N GLU A 135 16.85 17.20 11.71
CA GLU A 135 17.82 18.14 11.11
C GLU A 135 17.58 19.61 11.52
N GLY A 136 16.41 19.92 12.10
CA GLY A 136 16.04 21.29 12.49
C GLY A 136 15.86 22.29 11.32
N SER A 137 16.17 21.88 10.08
CA SER A 137 16.08 22.71 8.86
C SER A 137 15.49 21.93 7.68
N TRP A 138 14.62 22.58 6.91
CA TRP A 138 14.03 22.02 5.68
C TRP A 138 15.06 21.73 4.60
N VAL A 139 16.07 22.59 4.44
CA VAL A 139 17.11 22.41 3.41
C VAL A 139 17.94 21.17 3.71
N LYS A 140 18.33 20.97 4.97
CA LYS A 140 19.08 19.78 5.40
C LYS A 140 18.23 18.51 5.28
N ALA A 141 16.97 18.56 5.68
CA ALA A 141 16.04 17.44 5.56
C ALA A 141 15.86 17.00 4.09
N LEU A 142 15.64 17.94 3.16
CA LEU A 142 15.53 17.64 1.73
C LEU A 142 16.85 17.12 1.13
N SER A 143 17.99 17.69 1.56
CA SER A 143 19.31 17.21 1.13
C SER A 143 19.60 15.79 1.62
N ARG A 144 19.09 15.40 2.80
CA ARG A 144 19.22 14.04 3.32
C ARG A 144 18.22 13.09 2.68
N TYR A 145 16.99 13.55 2.45
CA TYR A 145 15.94 12.81 1.75
C TYR A 145 16.40 12.39 0.34
N THR A 146 16.99 13.31 -0.43
CA THR A 146 17.52 13.05 -1.79
C THR A 146 18.71 12.10 -1.84
N ARG A 147 19.25 11.68 -0.70
CA ARG A 147 20.29 10.66 -0.60
C ARG A 147 19.81 9.36 0.05
N HIS A 148 18.55 9.29 0.45
CA HIS A 148 17.98 8.13 1.13
C HIS A 148 17.27 7.23 0.12
N PRO A 149 17.86 6.09 -0.28
CA PRO A 149 17.35 5.34 -1.44
C PRO A 149 15.99 4.69 -1.19
N VAL A 150 15.66 4.30 0.04
CA VAL A 150 14.32 3.78 0.37
C VAL A 150 13.23 4.85 0.17
N LEU A 151 13.46 6.08 0.67
CA LEU A 151 12.50 7.19 0.52
C LEU A 151 12.36 7.61 -0.96
N LEU A 152 13.47 7.62 -1.70
CA LEU A 152 13.45 7.87 -3.14
C LEU A 152 12.73 6.78 -3.92
N ALA A 153 12.94 5.51 -3.60
CA ALA A 153 12.24 4.39 -4.23
C ALA A 153 10.74 4.47 -3.97
N SER A 154 10.34 4.76 -2.71
CA SER A 154 8.95 4.99 -2.35
C SER A 154 8.36 6.17 -3.13
N LEU A 155 9.08 7.29 -3.24
CA LEU A 155 8.60 8.46 -4.00
C LEU A 155 8.44 8.13 -5.48
N ALA A 156 9.40 7.42 -6.07
CA ALA A 156 9.35 7.01 -7.47
C ALA A 156 8.11 6.15 -7.74
N VAL A 157 7.83 5.17 -6.87
CA VAL A 157 6.64 4.32 -6.98
C VAL A 157 5.35 5.14 -6.86
N VAL A 158 5.26 6.01 -5.85
CA VAL A 158 4.10 6.90 -5.65
C VAL A 158 3.84 7.78 -6.89
N LEU A 159 4.87 8.17 -7.63
CA LEU A 159 4.73 8.98 -8.84
C LEU A 159 4.45 8.15 -10.10
N ILE A 160 5.03 6.95 -10.23
CA ILE A 160 4.92 6.10 -11.43
C ILE A 160 3.58 5.37 -11.48
N VAL A 161 3.11 4.83 -10.35
CA VAL A 161 1.86 4.04 -10.29
C VAL A 161 0.63 4.81 -10.82
N PRO A 162 0.34 6.07 -10.41
CA PRO A 162 -0.83 6.78 -10.91
C PRO A 162 -0.71 7.08 -12.41
N ALA A 163 0.50 7.34 -12.92
CA ALA A 163 0.73 7.51 -14.35
C ALA A 163 0.45 6.21 -15.12
N GLY A 164 0.91 5.06 -14.61
CA GLY A 164 0.63 3.76 -15.20
C GLY A 164 -0.86 3.42 -15.22
N LEU A 165 -1.57 3.67 -14.10
CA LEU A 165 -3.02 3.48 -14.01
C LEU A 165 -3.79 4.40 -14.98
N PHE A 166 -3.40 5.67 -15.05
CA PHE A 166 -3.98 6.63 -15.99
C PHE A 166 -3.78 6.18 -17.44
N LEU A 167 -2.57 5.78 -17.81
CA LEU A 167 -2.27 5.30 -19.16
C LEU A 167 -3.03 4.01 -19.49
N ALA A 168 -3.15 3.09 -18.54
CA ALA A 168 -3.96 1.88 -18.71
C ALA A 168 -5.42 2.22 -19.00
N ARG A 169 -6.01 3.17 -18.27
CA ARG A 169 -7.36 3.66 -18.52
C ARG A 169 -7.51 4.29 -19.91
N VAL A 170 -6.58 5.15 -20.31
CA VAL A 170 -6.59 5.78 -21.63
C VAL A 170 -6.45 4.75 -22.75
N ALA A 171 -5.68 3.68 -22.52
CA ALA A 171 -5.55 2.56 -23.44
C ALA A 171 -6.78 1.63 -23.49
N GLY A 172 -7.83 1.91 -22.71
CA GLY A 172 -9.10 1.18 -22.73
C GLY A 172 -9.25 0.12 -21.64
N PHE A 173 -8.32 0.00 -20.70
CA PHE A 173 -8.50 -0.90 -19.56
C PHE A 173 -9.62 -0.38 -18.64
N SER A 174 -10.59 -1.24 -18.33
CA SER A 174 -11.71 -0.92 -17.46
C SER A 174 -12.01 -2.09 -16.50
N PRO A 175 -12.19 -1.86 -15.19
CA PRO A 175 -12.34 -2.91 -14.19
C PRO A 175 -13.84 -3.26 -14.04
N THR A 176 -14.49 -3.61 -15.15
CA THR A 176 -15.92 -3.96 -15.20
C THR A 176 -16.23 -5.33 -14.61
N THR A 177 -15.19 -6.07 -14.21
CA THR A 177 -15.29 -7.33 -13.46
C THR A 177 -14.47 -7.22 -12.18
N GLN A 178 -14.86 -7.98 -11.16
CA GLN A 178 -14.20 -7.97 -9.87
C GLN A 178 -12.80 -8.59 -9.95
N ARG A 179 -12.58 -9.59 -10.82
CA ARG A 179 -11.24 -10.10 -11.13
C ARG A 179 -10.32 -9.01 -11.69
N TYR A 180 -10.82 -8.12 -12.58
CA TYR A 180 -10.03 -7.03 -13.12
C TYR A 180 -9.81 -5.93 -12.09
N THR A 181 -10.78 -5.70 -11.21
CA THR A 181 -10.59 -4.86 -10.02
C THR A 181 -9.45 -5.38 -9.13
N ALA A 182 -9.38 -6.70 -8.90
CA ALA A 182 -8.30 -7.31 -8.14
C ALA A 182 -6.94 -7.16 -8.83
N LEU A 183 -6.86 -7.52 -10.12
CA LEU A 183 -5.63 -7.42 -10.90
C LEU A 183 -5.11 -5.98 -10.98
N GLU A 184 -6.01 -5.01 -11.10
CA GLU A 184 -5.67 -3.59 -11.08
C GLU A 184 -5.03 -3.18 -9.75
N ALA A 185 -5.64 -3.53 -8.62
CA ALA A 185 -5.11 -3.20 -7.30
C ALA A 185 -3.77 -3.90 -7.03
N ILE A 186 -3.63 -5.16 -7.43
CA ILE A 186 -2.38 -5.94 -7.30
C ILE A 186 -1.27 -5.29 -8.15
N ALA A 187 -1.55 -4.97 -9.41
CA ALA A 187 -0.56 -4.36 -10.30
C ALA A 187 -0.13 -2.97 -9.82
N ALA A 188 -1.05 -2.21 -9.19
CA ALA A 188 -0.75 -0.93 -8.58
C ALA A 188 0.02 -1.07 -7.24
N ASN A 189 -0.07 -2.21 -6.55
CA ASN A 189 0.57 -2.43 -5.27
C ASN A 189 2.04 -2.83 -5.43
N LEU A 190 2.88 -1.80 -5.45
CA LEU A 190 4.34 -1.90 -5.51
C LEU A 190 5.01 -1.60 -4.16
N CYS A 191 4.31 -1.84 -3.04
CA CYS A 191 4.80 -1.55 -1.67
C CYS A 191 6.04 -2.36 -1.25
N TRP A 192 6.32 -3.46 -1.94
CA TRP A 192 7.51 -4.28 -1.73
C TRP A 192 8.80 -3.69 -2.33
N VAL A 193 8.71 -2.68 -3.21
CA VAL A 193 9.87 -2.10 -3.90
C VAL A 193 10.81 -1.34 -2.96
N PRO A 194 10.34 -0.41 -2.09
CA PRO A 194 11.24 0.32 -1.19
C PRO A 194 12.01 -0.58 -0.20
N PRO A 195 11.37 -1.57 0.47
CA PRO A 195 12.09 -2.52 1.32
C PRO A 195 13.13 -3.33 0.54
N LEU A 196 12.82 -3.76 -0.68
CA LEU A 196 13.78 -4.47 -1.54
C LEU A 196 15.01 -3.60 -1.85
N VAL A 197 14.81 -2.32 -2.17
CA VAL A 197 15.90 -1.37 -2.41
C VAL A 197 16.79 -1.21 -1.17
N GLY A 198 16.18 -1.09 0.02
CA GLY A 198 16.93 -1.05 1.28
C GLY A 198 17.79 -2.30 1.50
N ALA A 199 17.20 -3.48 1.30
CA ALA A 199 17.92 -4.75 1.45
C ALA A 199 19.08 -4.91 0.45
N LEU A 200 18.94 -4.38 -0.78
CA LEU A 200 20.00 -4.39 -1.79
C LEU A 200 21.13 -3.42 -1.43
N GLU A 201 20.81 -2.21 -0.98
CA GLU A 201 21.82 -1.24 -0.54
C GLU A 201 22.68 -1.79 0.60
N GLU A 202 22.06 -2.38 1.62
CA GLU A 202 22.79 -3.00 2.73
C GLU A 202 23.74 -4.11 2.25
N ARG A 203 23.30 -4.94 1.30
CA ARG A 203 24.15 -6.00 0.72
C ARG A 203 25.33 -5.41 -0.04
N LEU A 204 25.13 -4.31 -0.76
CA LEU A 204 26.19 -3.64 -1.53
C LEU A 204 27.21 -2.96 -0.61
N LEU A 205 26.76 -2.26 0.43
CA LEU A 205 27.64 -1.62 1.41
C LEU A 205 28.52 -2.64 2.13
N ARG A 206 27.96 -3.78 2.54
CA ARG A 206 28.72 -4.87 3.18
C ARG A 206 29.76 -5.51 2.25
N ARG A 207 29.49 -5.58 0.94
CA ARG A 207 30.47 -6.10 -0.05
C ARG A 207 31.64 -5.15 -0.27
N ARG A 208 31.46 -3.84 -0.07
CA ARG A 208 32.52 -2.83 -0.17
C ARG A 208 33.41 -2.75 1.08
N GLN A 209 32.95 -3.29 2.21
CA GLN A 209 33.69 -3.32 3.48
C GLN A 209 34.49 -4.63 3.69
N ARG A 210 34.42 -5.57 2.74
CA ARG A 210 35.22 -6.80 2.67
C ARG A 210 36.27 -6.66 1.59
#